data_AF-A0A538RBU2-F1
#
_entry.id   AF-A0A538RBU2-F1
#
_cell.length_a   1.000
_cell.length_b   1.000
_cell.length_c   1.000
_cell.angle_alpha   90.00
_cell.angle_beta   90.00
_cell.angle_gamma   90.00
#
_symmetry.space_group_name_H-M   'P 1'
#
loop_
_entity.id
_entity.type
_entity.pdbx_description
1 polymer ?
#
loop_
_entity_poly.entity_id
_entity_poly.type
_entity_poly.pdbx_seq_one_letter_code
_entity_poly.pdbx_strand_id
1 'polypeptide(L)'
;MKLQARFYVTTEGCTDAKAARELAFELAAPLDQLYDRKVISGYQSFVLKTEDDYEEHDLDRPLIERETHGVLPAIFLNITYRVDAGPPDVSAIEPVIAKYKFRHLLTE
;
A
#
# COMPACT_ATOMS: atom_id res chain seq x y z
N MET A 1 2.21 -21.72 7.85
CA MET A 1 2.62 -20.32 7.71
C MET A 1 1.38 -19.45 7.78
N LYS A 2 1.21 -18.70 8.87
CA LYS A 2 0.17 -17.69 9.01
C LYS A 2 0.68 -16.38 8.42
N LEU A 3 -0.12 -15.81 7.54
CA LEU A 3 0.14 -14.52 6.90
C LEU A 3 -0.90 -13.51 7.38
N GLN A 4 -0.48 -12.26 7.50
CA GLN A 4 -1.38 -11.14 7.75
C GLN A 4 -1.11 -10.06 6.70
N ALA A 5 -2.15 -9.65 5.98
CA ALA A 5 -2.09 -8.51 5.07
C ALA A 5 -2.47 -7.22 5.81
N ARG A 6 -1.88 -6.12 5.37
CA ARG A 6 -2.31 -4.76 5.72
C ARG A 6 -2.38 -3.93 4.45
N PHE A 7 -3.47 -3.20 4.31
CA PHE A 7 -3.75 -2.41 3.12
C PHE A 7 -3.61 -0.93 3.44
N TYR A 8 -3.03 -0.19 2.51
CA TYR A 8 -2.79 1.22 2.63
C TYR A 8 -3.16 1.94 1.34
N VAL A 9 -3.52 3.21 1.45
CA VAL A 9 -3.71 4.08 0.28
C VAL A 9 -3.14 5.47 0.50
N THR A 10 -2.66 6.10 -0.56
CA THR A 10 -2.29 7.53 -0.54
C THR A 10 -2.68 8.22 -1.84
N THR A 11 -3.09 9.49 -1.72
CA THR A 11 -3.22 10.43 -2.83
C THR A 11 -2.10 11.49 -2.80
N GLU A 12 -1.27 11.48 -1.75
CA GLU A 12 -0.18 12.44 -1.60
C GLU A 12 0.90 12.20 -2.67
N GLY A 13 1.33 13.25 -3.35
CA GLY A 13 2.31 13.16 -4.43
C GLY A 13 1.75 12.57 -5.73
N CYS A 14 0.49 12.15 -5.75
CA CYS A 14 -0.19 11.62 -6.93
C CYS A 14 -0.90 12.74 -7.72
N THR A 15 -0.15 13.75 -8.17
CA THR A 15 -0.74 14.90 -8.88
C THR A 15 -1.27 14.54 -10.28
N ASP A 16 -0.68 13.51 -10.88
CA ASP A 16 -1.11 12.92 -12.14
C ASP A 16 -0.64 11.45 -12.20
N ALA A 17 -1.04 10.73 -13.27
CA ALA A 17 -0.71 9.31 -13.44
C ALA A 17 0.80 9.04 -13.54
N LYS A 18 1.58 10.00 -14.04
CA LYS A 18 3.04 9.89 -14.16
C LYS A 18 3.68 10.02 -12.78
N ALA A 19 3.29 11.03 -12.01
CA ALA A 19 3.76 11.26 -10.65
C ALA A 19 3.43 10.07 -9.73
N ALA A 20 2.20 9.54 -9.82
CA ALA A 20 1.81 8.36 -9.05
C ALA A 20 2.64 7.11 -9.42
N ARG A 21 2.98 6.94 -10.70
CA ARG A 21 3.85 5.84 -11.16
C ARG A 21 5.30 6.00 -10.69
N GLU A 22 5.84 7.21 -10.76
CA GLU A 22 7.18 7.52 -10.25
C GLU A 22 7.25 7.23 -8.75
N LEU A 23 6.25 7.67 -8.00
CA LEU A 23 6.14 7.41 -6.57
C LEU A 23 6.03 5.91 -6.25
N ALA A 24 5.23 5.16 -7.02
CA ALA A 24 5.14 3.70 -6.88
C ALA A 24 6.49 3.00 -7.15
N PHE A 25 7.28 3.50 -8.09
CA PHE A 25 8.62 2.98 -8.35
C PHE A 25 9.60 3.32 -7.22
N GLU A 26 9.54 4.55 -6.69
CA GLU A 26 10.34 4.96 -5.53
C GLU A 26 10.02 4.17 -4.25
N LEU A 27 8.78 3.67 -4.13
CA LEU A 27 8.35 2.82 -3.03
C LEU A 27 8.95 1.41 -3.09
N ALA A 28 9.30 0.91 -4.28
CA ALA A 28 9.80 -0.45 -4.43
C ALA A 28 11.11 -0.67 -3.65
N ALA A 29 12.08 0.24 -3.78
CA ALA A 29 13.39 0.10 -3.14
C ALA A 29 13.35 -0.09 -1.60
N PRO A 30 12.66 0.75 -0.81
CA PRO A 30 12.56 0.52 0.63
C PRO A 30 11.74 -0.74 0.98
N LEU A 31 10.72 -1.11 0.19
CA LEU A 31 9.92 -2.31 0.42
C LEU A 31 10.70 -3.59 0.11
N ASP A 32 11.51 -3.60 -0.94
CA ASP A 32 12.42 -4.69 -1.29
C ASP A 32 13.45 -4.92 -0.18
N GLN A 33 14.01 -3.85 0.39
CA GLN A 33 14.91 -3.98 1.55
C GLN A 33 14.24 -4.62 2.77
N LEU A 34 12.97 -4.31 3.02
CA LEU A 34 12.21 -4.95 4.10
C LEU A 34 11.93 -6.43 3.79
N TYR A 35 11.65 -6.74 2.54
CA TYR A 35 11.45 -8.11 2.07
C TYR A 35 12.73 -8.94 2.20
N ASP A 36 13.87 -8.43 1.74
CA ASP A 36 15.18 -9.10 1.81
C ASP A 36 15.61 -9.40 3.25
N ARG A 37 15.31 -8.47 4.16
CA ARG A 37 15.53 -8.62 5.60
C ARG A 37 14.50 -9.54 6.29
N LYS A 38 13.53 -10.07 5.53
CA LYS A 38 12.44 -10.94 5.98
C LYS A 38 11.53 -10.28 7.03
N VAL A 39 11.46 -8.95 7.02
CA VAL A 39 10.54 -8.18 7.87
C VAL A 39 9.11 -8.34 7.34
N ILE A 40 8.96 -8.27 6.01
CA ILE A 40 7.71 -8.57 5.31
C ILE A 40 7.87 -9.85 4.48
N SER A 41 6.74 -10.51 4.22
CA SER A 41 6.65 -11.68 3.33
C SER A 41 6.49 -11.31 1.87
N GLY A 42 6.17 -10.06 1.58
CA GLY A 42 5.94 -9.53 0.24
C GLY A 42 5.05 -8.30 0.26
N TYR A 43 4.95 -7.63 -0.88
CA TYR A 43 4.06 -6.49 -1.07
C TYR A 43 3.55 -6.43 -2.50
N GLN A 44 2.45 -5.71 -2.71
CA GLN A 44 1.92 -5.34 -4.01
C GLN A 44 1.53 -3.87 -3.98
N SER A 45 1.85 -3.15 -5.05
CA SER A 45 1.48 -1.74 -5.20
C SER A 45 0.77 -1.55 -6.53
N PHE A 46 -0.38 -0.87 -6.51
CA PHE A 46 -1.17 -0.55 -7.69
C PHE A 46 -1.37 0.95 -7.80
N VAL A 47 -1.25 1.49 -9.01
CA VAL A 47 -1.54 2.90 -9.29
C VAL A 47 -2.95 2.97 -9.85
N LEU A 48 -3.86 3.52 -9.06
CA LEU A 48 -5.25 3.75 -9.41
C LEU A 48 -5.33 5.08 -10.16
N LYS A 49 -5.63 5.02 -11.45
CA LYS A 49 -5.71 6.15 -12.39
C LYS A 49 -7.15 6.43 -12.77
N THR A 50 -7.96 5.38 -12.90
CA THR A 50 -9.39 5.44 -13.24
C THR A 50 -10.18 4.55 -12.29
N GLU A 51 -11.51 4.67 -12.34
CA GLU A 51 -12.39 3.81 -11.55
C GLU A 51 -12.29 2.34 -11.98
N ASP A 52 -11.99 2.08 -13.25
CA ASP A 52 -11.82 0.72 -13.78
C ASP A 52 -10.66 -0.03 -13.09
N ASP A 53 -9.62 0.69 -12.63
CA ASP A 53 -8.48 0.09 -11.92
C ASP A 53 -8.92 -0.60 -10.60
N TYR A 54 -10.06 -0.24 -10.00
CA TYR A 54 -10.59 -0.96 -8.83
C TYR A 54 -11.04 -2.37 -9.19
N GLU A 55 -11.77 -2.52 -10.30
CA GLU A 55 -12.28 -3.81 -10.76
C GLU A 55 -11.16 -4.69 -11.34
N GLU A 56 -10.24 -4.09 -12.10
CA GLU A 56 -9.09 -4.80 -12.69
C GLU A 56 -8.18 -5.43 -11.62
N HIS A 57 -8.12 -4.84 -10.44
CA HIS A 57 -7.27 -5.30 -9.34
C HIS A 57 -8.06 -5.98 -8.20
N ASP A 58 -9.37 -6.21 -8.39
CA ASP A 58 -10.27 -6.81 -7.40
C ASP A 58 -10.18 -6.11 -6.02
N LEU A 59 -10.22 -4.77 -6.04
CA LEU A 59 -10.06 -3.92 -4.86
C LEU A 59 -11.42 -3.51 -4.27
N ASP A 60 -11.47 -3.41 -2.95
CA ASP A 60 -12.62 -2.86 -2.22
C ASP A 60 -12.70 -1.34 -2.42
N ARG A 61 -13.43 -0.93 -3.48
CA ARG A 61 -13.63 0.48 -3.83
C ARG A 61 -14.22 1.30 -2.67
N PRO A 62 -15.33 0.91 -2.02
CA PRO A 62 -15.87 1.64 -0.88
C PRO A 62 -14.86 1.89 0.24
N LEU A 63 -14.04 0.89 0.58
CA LEU A 63 -13.02 1.00 1.61
C LEU A 63 -11.92 1.99 1.23
N ILE A 64 -11.48 1.96 -0.03
CA ILE A 64 -10.45 2.88 -0.54
C ILE A 64 -10.99 4.31 -0.64
N GLU A 65 -12.18 4.48 -1.21
CA GLU A 65 -12.81 5.79 -1.39
C GLU A 65 -13.13 6.48 -0.06
N ARG A 66 -13.36 5.72 1.01
CA ARG A 66 -13.50 6.28 2.37
C ARG A 66 -12.27 7.09 2.78
N GLU A 67 -11.07 6.61 2.43
CA GLU A 67 -9.81 7.25 2.81
C GLU A 67 -9.29 8.22 1.74
N THR A 68 -9.58 7.98 0.45
CA THR A 68 -9.16 8.87 -0.64
C THR A 68 -10.18 9.97 -0.96
N HIS A 69 -11.40 9.88 -0.42
CA HIS A 69 -12.55 10.71 -0.79
C HIS A 69 -12.88 10.66 -2.29
N GLY A 70 -12.62 9.52 -2.94
CA GLY A 70 -12.81 9.34 -4.38
C GLY A 70 -11.78 10.06 -5.26
N VAL A 71 -10.73 10.63 -4.67
CA VAL A 71 -9.68 11.33 -5.42
C VAL A 71 -8.76 10.32 -6.12
N LEU A 72 -8.55 10.55 -7.42
CA LEU A 72 -7.59 9.85 -8.26
C LEU A 72 -6.65 10.87 -8.93
N PRO A 73 -5.40 10.49 -9.25
CA PRO A 73 -4.83 9.16 -9.05
C PRO A 73 -4.43 8.89 -7.58
N ALA A 74 -4.35 7.62 -7.23
CA ALA A 74 -3.97 7.14 -5.90
C ALA A 74 -3.05 5.92 -6.00
N ILE A 75 -2.30 5.63 -4.94
CA ILE A 75 -1.52 4.39 -4.83
C ILE A 75 -2.14 3.53 -3.74
N PHE A 76 -2.55 2.33 -4.12
CA PHE A 76 -2.89 1.26 -3.19
C PHE A 76 -1.66 0.40 -2.91
N LEU A 77 -1.46 0.05 -1.65
CA LEU A 77 -0.33 -0.76 -1.18
C LEU A 77 -0.83 -1.86 -0.26
N ASN A 78 -0.57 -3.11 -0.64
CA ASN A 78 -0.79 -4.29 0.18
C ASN A 78 0.56 -4.80 0.69
N ILE A 79 0.71 -4.93 2.01
CA ILE A 79 1.91 -5.49 2.64
C ILE A 79 1.52 -6.75 3.39
N THR A 80 2.19 -7.85 3.05
CA THR A 80 1.97 -9.15 3.69
C THR A 80 3.09 -9.44 4.68
N TYR A 81 2.74 -9.82 5.91
CA TYR A 81 3.66 -10.17 6.99
C TYR A 81 3.59 -11.66 7.31
N ARG A 82 4.69 -12.23 7.82
CA ARG A 82 4.70 -13.55 8.49
C ARG A 82 4.36 -13.33 9.95
N VAL A 83 3.42 -14.11 10.49
CA VAL A 83 3.01 -14.04 11.91
C VAL A 83 3.15 -15.38 12.63
N ASP A 84 4.00 -16.27 12.12
CA ASP A 84 4.20 -17.61 12.69
C ASP A 84 4.77 -17.59 14.12
N ALA A 85 5.53 -16.55 14.49
CA ALA A 85 6.26 -16.47 15.76
C ALA A 85 5.88 -15.25 16.63
N GLY A 86 4.92 -14.42 16.21
CA GLY A 86 4.56 -13.20 16.91
C GLY A 86 3.76 -12.23 16.04
N PRO A 87 3.29 -11.10 16.63
CA PRO A 87 2.64 -10.04 15.87
C PRO A 87 3.60 -9.46 14.82
N PRO A 88 3.07 -8.95 13.70
CA PRO A 88 3.90 -8.37 12.64
C PRO A 88 4.66 -7.15 13.16
N ASP A 89 5.96 -7.08 12.86
CA ASP A 89 6.76 -5.88 13.15
C ASP A 89 6.43 -4.78 12.14
N VAL A 90 5.40 -4.01 12.47
CA VAL A 90 4.95 -2.87 11.66
C VAL A 90 5.79 -1.62 11.86
N SER A 91 6.61 -1.57 12.90
CA SER A 91 7.45 -0.39 13.19
C SER A 91 8.45 -0.12 12.06
N ALA A 92 8.89 -1.18 11.39
CA ALA A 92 9.80 -1.09 10.25
C ALA A 92 9.18 -0.46 8.99
N ILE A 93 7.84 -0.49 8.85
CA ILE A 93 7.15 0.15 7.71
C ILE A 93 6.69 1.58 8.03
N GLU A 94 6.50 1.91 9.31
CA GLU A 94 6.02 3.23 9.74
C GLU A 94 6.76 4.42 9.10
N PRO A 95 8.10 4.41 8.94
CA PRO A 95 8.80 5.50 8.26
C PRO A 95 8.39 5.66 6.79
N VAL A 96 8.14 4.55 6.08
CA VAL A 96 7.68 4.56 4.68
C VAL A 96 6.26 5.09 4.61
N ILE A 97 5.36 4.57 5.46
CA ILE A 97 3.97 5.02 5.53
C ILE A 97 3.90 6.52 5.85
N ALA A 98 4.67 6.99 6.83
CA ALA A 98 4.70 8.39 7.24
C ALA A 98 5.27 9.30 6.15
N LYS A 99 6.39 8.91 5.50
CA LYS A 99 7.03 9.69 4.45
C LYS A 99 6.07 10.00 3.29
N TYR A 100 5.25 9.03 2.91
CA TYR A 100 4.33 9.14 1.76
C TYR A 100 2.86 9.32 2.16
N LYS A 101 2.62 9.61 3.45
CA LYS A 101 1.28 9.84 4.04
C LYS A 101 0.23 8.77 3.75
N PHE A 102 0.65 7.50 3.70
CA PHE A 102 -0.27 6.39 3.53
C PHE A 102 -1.26 6.29 4.69
N ARG A 103 -2.54 6.10 4.36
CA ARG A 103 -3.62 5.79 5.29
C ARG A 103 -3.80 4.28 5.35
N HIS A 104 -3.95 3.72 6.55
CA HIS A 104 -4.20 2.29 6.74
C HIS A 104 -5.70 2.02 6.60
N LEU A 105 -6.07 1.09 5.72
CA LEU A 105 -7.45 0.68 5.51
C LEU A 105 -7.85 -0.30 6.61
N LEU A 106 -8.60 0.18 7.60
CA LEU A 106 -9.17 -0.67 8.64
C LEU A 106 -10.46 -1.32 8.12
N THR A 107 -10.43 -2.64 7.94
CA THR A 107 -11.63 -3.46 7.75
C THR A 107 -12.30 -3.64 9.11
N GLU A 108 -13.53 -3.13 9.28
CA GLU A 108 -14.35 -3.32 10.48
C GLU A 108 -14.79 -4.77 10.68
#